data_AF-A0AAE9CWR4-F1
#
_entry.id   AF-A0AAE9CWR4-F1
#
_cell.length_a   1.000
_cell.length_b   1.000
_cell.length_c   1.000
_cell.angle_alpha   90.00
_cell.angle_beta   90.00
_cell.angle_gamma   90.00
#
_symmetry.space_group_name_H-M   'P 1'
#
loop_
_entity.id
_entity.type
_entity.pdbx_description
1 polymer ?
#
loop_
_entity_poly.entity_id
_entity_poly.type
_entity_poly.pdbx_seq_one_letter_code
_entity_poly.pdbx_strand_id
1 'polypeptide(L)'
;MLLSSTSAHKGRPQRHTIVQPSELRPVEAIANLPELTSRNIADFIGNIDGTEESDEAALRFLATYGLVPNERECPECLNGKMSLVKDNALPLHFVWRCSSCKTSNIITKKMIRENTFFQEQKLSVQKIVHIAADWVESPGRNNERTASLHGVTTSTIVNLNKLFRQLTEQWFERQIEKNSNFLLGGPGKIVEIDESHMYKAKYNRGHMLRRKSIWIFGMTERHTNKVAMFRVKQRDAATLLPIIRAHVKPGSMIVSDERKDFKENMLIKLELLIRYALFCRLQLCGEIVDEGD
;
A
#
# COMPACT_ATOMS: atom_id res chain seq x y z
N MET A 1 -10.93 17.43 -64.32
CA MET A 1 -10.34 17.42 -62.96
C MET A 1 -11.44 17.09 -61.98
N LEU A 2 -11.48 15.84 -61.49
CA LEU A 2 -12.38 15.46 -60.41
C LEU A 2 -11.60 15.57 -59.10
N LEU A 3 -11.92 16.58 -58.29
CA LEU A 3 -11.42 16.72 -56.93
C LEU A 3 -12.19 15.72 -56.06
N SER A 4 -11.59 14.56 -55.80
CA SER A 4 -12.02 13.67 -54.72
C SER A 4 -11.61 14.28 -53.40
N SER A 5 -12.54 14.93 -52.71
CA SER A 5 -12.40 15.31 -51.32
C SER A 5 -12.52 14.06 -50.46
N THR A 6 -11.37 13.46 -50.11
CA THR A 6 -11.31 12.39 -49.12
C THR A 6 -11.59 13.01 -47.74
N SER A 7 -12.80 12.77 -47.24
CA SER A 7 -13.16 13.03 -45.84
C SER A 7 -12.23 12.21 -44.94
N ALA A 8 -11.22 12.87 -44.37
CA ALA A 8 -10.40 12.30 -43.32
C ALA A 8 -11.30 11.98 -42.11
N HIS A 9 -11.59 10.70 -41.89
CA HIS A 9 -12.19 10.24 -40.65
C HIS A 9 -11.25 10.61 -39.50
N LYS A 10 -11.57 11.69 -38.77
CA LYS A 10 -10.88 12.03 -37.52
C LYS A 10 -11.15 10.88 -36.54
N GLY A 11 -10.15 10.02 -36.35
CA GLY A 11 -10.21 8.92 -35.39
C GLY A 11 -10.52 9.46 -33.99
N ARG A 12 -11.21 8.64 -33.18
CA ARG A 12 -11.50 8.96 -31.77
C ARG A 12 -10.18 9.31 -31.06
N PRO A 13 -10.13 10.40 -30.27
CA PRO A 13 -8.92 10.79 -29.56
C PRO A 13 -8.42 9.64 -28.69
N GLN A 14 -7.12 9.33 -28.82
CA GLN A 14 -6.46 8.28 -28.05
C GLN A 14 -6.13 8.80 -26.65
N ARG A 15 -6.53 8.06 -25.62
CA ARG A 15 -6.22 8.35 -24.22
C ARG A 15 -4.91 7.66 -23.86
N HIS A 16 -3.81 8.41 -23.78
CA HIS A 16 -2.48 7.85 -23.46
C HIS A 16 -2.15 7.85 -21.96
N THR A 17 -2.93 8.57 -21.16
CA THR A 17 -2.80 8.61 -19.70
C THR A 17 -4.15 8.33 -19.03
N ILE A 18 -4.12 7.80 -17.80
CA ILE A 18 -5.34 7.65 -16.98
C ILE A 18 -5.76 9.02 -16.46
N VAL A 19 -4.86 9.73 -15.78
CA VAL A 19 -5.06 11.11 -15.32
C VAL A 19 -4.08 12.04 -16.03
N GLN A 20 -4.38 13.33 -16.05
CA GLN A 20 -3.44 14.30 -16.60
C GLN A 20 -2.16 14.33 -15.76
N PRO A 21 -0.97 14.56 -16.35
CA PRO A 21 0.27 14.65 -15.59
C PRO A 21 0.23 15.69 -14.44
N SER A 22 -0.56 16.76 -14.59
CA SER A 22 -0.77 17.78 -13.55
C SER A 22 -1.63 17.31 -12.36
N GLU A 23 -2.38 16.22 -12.51
CA GLU A 23 -3.17 15.62 -11.44
C GLU A 23 -2.34 14.64 -10.60
N LEU A 24 -1.21 14.16 -11.12
CA LEU A 24 -0.34 13.21 -10.41
C LEU A 24 0.15 13.81 -9.11
N ARG A 25 0.16 12.98 -8.07
CA ARG A 25 0.64 13.30 -6.74
C ARG A 25 1.79 12.38 -6.40
N PRO A 26 2.83 12.88 -5.70
CA PRO A 26 3.78 11.99 -5.05
C PRO A 26 2.99 11.09 -4.12
N VAL A 27 3.37 9.83 -4.07
CA VAL A 27 2.52 8.83 -3.43
C VAL A 27 2.42 9.05 -1.91
N GLU A 28 3.41 9.72 -1.31
CA GLU A 28 3.38 10.24 0.06
C GLU A 28 2.20 11.20 0.32
N ALA A 29 1.67 11.84 -0.72
CA ALA A 29 0.53 12.74 -0.59
C ALA A 29 -0.76 12.04 -0.18
N ILE A 30 -0.85 10.70 -0.32
CA ILE A 30 -1.96 9.92 0.27
C ILE A 30 -2.02 10.18 1.79
N ALA A 31 -0.90 10.50 2.44
CA ALA A 31 -0.87 10.80 3.88
C ALA A 31 -1.58 12.08 4.28
N ASN A 32 -1.88 12.95 3.32
CA ASN A 32 -2.65 14.17 3.54
C ASN A 32 -4.16 13.94 3.32
N LEU A 33 -4.57 12.75 2.90
CA LEU A 33 -5.98 12.41 2.79
C LEU A 33 -6.60 12.24 4.19
N PRO A 34 -7.92 12.47 4.32
CA PRO A 34 -8.67 11.98 5.46
C PRO A 34 -8.37 10.50 5.70
N GLU A 35 -8.44 10.06 6.96
CA GLU A 35 -8.18 8.67 7.32
C GLU A 35 -9.00 7.72 6.43
N LEU A 36 -8.30 6.88 5.67
CA LEU A 36 -8.90 5.92 4.76
C LEU A 36 -9.42 4.73 5.58
N THR A 37 -10.72 4.71 5.76
CA THR A 37 -11.46 3.74 6.56
C THR A 37 -12.27 2.82 5.68
N SER A 38 -12.68 1.66 6.20
CA SER A 38 -13.64 0.79 5.51
C SER A 38 -14.98 1.48 5.22
N ARG A 39 -15.27 2.61 5.89
CA ARG A 39 -16.51 3.38 5.75
C ARG A 39 -16.48 4.45 4.66
N ASN A 40 -15.32 5.05 4.40
CA ASN A 40 -15.19 6.16 3.43
C ASN A 40 -14.34 5.80 2.20
N ILE A 41 -13.70 4.64 2.17
CA ILE A 41 -12.81 4.27 1.07
C ILE A 41 -13.52 4.26 -0.29
N ALA A 42 -14.82 3.94 -0.32
CA ALA A 42 -15.64 3.95 -1.53
C ALA A 42 -15.78 5.36 -2.15
N ASP A 43 -15.68 6.42 -1.35
CA ASP A 43 -15.72 7.81 -1.85
C ASP A 43 -14.50 8.13 -2.73
N PHE A 44 -13.41 7.38 -2.54
CA PHE A 44 -12.16 7.56 -3.28
C PHE A 44 -12.03 6.61 -4.47
N ILE A 45 -12.43 5.34 -4.30
CA ILE A 45 -12.18 4.30 -5.30
C ILE A 45 -13.45 3.76 -5.96
N GLY A 46 -14.61 4.34 -5.68
CA GLY A 46 -15.90 3.82 -6.14
C GLY A 46 -16.38 2.61 -5.35
N ASN A 47 -17.60 2.17 -5.68
CA ASN A 47 -18.27 1.06 -5.02
C ASN A 47 -17.80 -0.30 -5.56
N ILE A 48 -18.06 -1.35 -4.79
CA ILE A 48 -17.79 -2.74 -5.20
C ILE A 48 -19.02 -3.31 -5.93
N ASP A 49 -19.46 -2.63 -6.98
CA ASP A 49 -20.64 -2.97 -7.77
C ASP A 49 -20.32 -3.39 -9.21
N GLY A 50 -19.05 -3.23 -9.63
CA GLY A 50 -18.60 -3.58 -10.98
C GLY A 50 -19.14 -2.64 -12.07
N THR A 51 -19.61 -1.45 -11.68
CA THR A 51 -20.03 -0.42 -12.64
C THR A 51 -18.82 0.26 -13.27
N GLU A 52 -19.01 0.78 -14.49
CA GLU A 52 -17.94 1.49 -15.20
C GLU A 52 -17.51 2.75 -14.42
N GLU A 53 -18.48 3.44 -13.81
CA GLU A 53 -18.26 4.64 -13.00
C GLU A 53 -17.37 4.34 -11.80
N SER A 54 -17.63 3.23 -11.08
CA SER A 54 -16.80 2.79 -9.96
C SER A 54 -15.40 2.35 -10.40
N ASP A 55 -15.27 1.70 -11.55
CA ASP A 55 -13.98 1.27 -12.08
C ASP A 55 -13.13 2.44 -12.58
N GLU A 56 -13.73 3.44 -13.22
CA GLU A 56 -13.05 4.68 -13.61
C GLU A 56 -12.62 5.48 -12.37
N ALA A 57 -13.45 5.55 -11.33
CA ALA A 57 -13.10 6.18 -10.05
C ALA A 57 -11.88 5.50 -9.41
N ALA A 58 -11.91 4.16 -9.30
CA ALA A 58 -10.78 3.37 -8.82
C ALA A 58 -9.52 3.66 -9.64
N LEU A 59 -9.63 3.59 -10.97
CA LEU A 59 -8.49 3.75 -11.86
C LEU A 59 -7.86 5.14 -11.72
N ARG A 60 -8.68 6.20 -11.67
CA ARG A 60 -8.22 7.58 -11.46
C ARG A 60 -7.51 7.74 -10.13
N PHE A 61 -8.08 7.24 -9.02
CA PHE A 61 -7.45 7.31 -7.71
C PHE A 61 -6.11 6.56 -7.69
N LEU A 62 -6.10 5.31 -8.16
CA LEU A 62 -4.90 4.48 -8.17
C LEU A 62 -3.80 5.11 -9.02
N ALA A 63 -4.12 5.67 -10.19
CA ALA A 63 -3.12 6.31 -11.06
C ALA A 63 -2.62 7.64 -10.50
N THR A 64 -3.51 8.44 -9.90
CA THR A 64 -3.17 9.75 -9.28
C THR A 64 -2.03 9.60 -8.27
N TYR A 65 -2.03 8.51 -7.51
CA TYR A 65 -1.01 8.23 -6.52
C TYR A 65 -0.04 7.12 -6.94
N GLY A 66 0.08 6.81 -8.23
CA GLY A 66 1.07 5.85 -8.72
C GLY A 66 0.86 4.38 -8.33
N LEU A 67 -0.28 4.02 -7.71
CA LEU A 67 -0.60 2.66 -7.31
C LEU A 67 -0.79 1.73 -8.53
N VAL A 68 -1.12 2.32 -9.67
CA VAL A 68 -1.03 1.72 -11.01
C VAL A 68 -0.33 2.68 -11.96
N PRO A 69 0.36 2.18 -13.02
CA PRO A 69 1.03 3.06 -13.97
C PRO A 69 0.03 3.96 -14.71
N ASN A 70 0.28 5.27 -14.70
CA ASN A 70 -0.55 6.26 -15.38
C ASN A 70 -0.46 6.15 -16.91
N GLU A 71 0.66 5.64 -17.42
CA GLU A 71 0.92 5.40 -18.84
C GLU A 71 1.70 4.10 -19.04
N ARG A 72 1.73 3.61 -20.29
CA ARG A 72 2.47 2.40 -20.68
C ARG A 72 3.15 2.55 -22.02
N GLU A 73 4.29 1.89 -22.14
CA GLU A 73 5.03 1.75 -23.37
C GLU A 73 4.95 0.32 -23.92
N CYS A 74 4.89 0.25 -25.25
CA CYS A 74 4.90 -0.97 -26.01
C CYS A 74 6.33 -1.50 -26.13
N PRO A 75 6.62 -2.74 -25.71
CA PRO A 75 7.98 -3.30 -25.82
C PRO A 75 8.43 -3.51 -27.27
N GLU A 76 7.48 -3.70 -28.19
CA GLU A 76 7.74 -3.99 -29.60
C GLU A 76 7.92 -2.74 -30.48
N CYS A 77 7.68 -1.54 -29.94
CA CYS A 77 7.68 -0.31 -30.72
C CYS A 77 8.59 0.72 -30.07
N LEU A 78 9.52 1.28 -30.86
CA LEU A 78 10.35 2.39 -30.42
C LEU A 78 9.48 3.59 -30.01
N ASN A 79 9.55 4.00 -28.73
CA ASN A 79 8.70 5.04 -28.13
C ASN A 79 7.19 4.82 -28.32
N GLY A 80 6.76 3.55 -28.37
CA GLY A 80 5.38 3.19 -28.65
C GLY A 80 4.43 3.44 -27.49
N LYS A 81 3.99 4.69 -27.30
CA LYS A 81 2.95 5.03 -26.31
C LYS A 81 1.69 4.22 -26.56
N MET A 82 1.24 3.50 -25.54
CA MET A 82 0.01 2.73 -25.61
C MET A 82 -1.21 3.64 -25.38
N SER A 83 -2.35 3.24 -25.91
CA SER A 83 -3.64 3.87 -25.64
C SER A 83 -4.41 3.05 -24.62
N LEU A 84 -5.04 3.72 -23.66
CA LEU A 84 -6.03 3.14 -22.76
C LEU A 84 -7.33 2.94 -23.52
N VAL A 85 -7.80 1.70 -23.56
CA VAL A 85 -8.99 1.29 -24.32
C VAL A 85 -9.96 0.55 -23.40
N LYS A 86 -11.25 0.79 -23.61
CA LYS A 86 -12.32 0.07 -22.93
C LYS A 86 -12.44 -1.37 -23.43
N ASP A 87 -12.62 -2.30 -22.50
CA ASP A 87 -12.81 -3.72 -22.75
C ASP A 87 -13.72 -4.32 -21.67
N ASN A 88 -15.02 -4.41 -21.96
CA ASN A 88 -16.03 -4.86 -21.00
C ASN A 88 -15.90 -6.32 -20.58
N ALA A 89 -15.05 -7.10 -21.26
CA ALA A 89 -14.74 -8.46 -20.85
C ALA A 89 -13.74 -8.51 -19.67
N LEU A 90 -13.12 -7.39 -19.31
CA LEU A 90 -12.09 -7.33 -18.27
C LEU A 90 -12.67 -6.85 -16.93
N PRO A 91 -12.15 -7.34 -15.78
CA PRO A 91 -12.63 -6.98 -14.44
C PRO A 91 -12.51 -5.50 -14.04
N LEU A 92 -11.85 -4.66 -14.85
CA LEU A 92 -11.69 -3.23 -14.63
C LEU A 92 -12.19 -2.40 -15.82
N HIS A 93 -12.80 -3.03 -16.83
CA HIS A 93 -13.24 -2.40 -18.07
C HIS A 93 -12.13 -1.70 -18.91
N PHE A 94 -10.86 -1.74 -18.52
CA PHE A 94 -9.76 -1.03 -19.21
C PHE A 94 -8.53 -1.90 -19.49
N VAL A 95 -7.84 -1.61 -20.59
CA VAL A 95 -6.58 -2.25 -20.99
C VAL A 95 -5.72 -1.30 -21.83
N TRP A 96 -4.40 -1.42 -21.72
CA TRP A 96 -3.47 -0.71 -22.59
C TRP A 96 -3.28 -1.47 -23.90
N ARG A 97 -3.42 -0.80 -25.04
CA ARG A 97 -3.19 -1.39 -26.37
C ARG A 97 -2.29 -0.49 -27.22
N CYS A 98 -1.37 -1.10 -27.96
CA CYS A 98 -0.56 -0.36 -28.93
C CYS A 98 -1.30 -0.24 -30.27
N SER A 99 -1.55 0.99 -30.73
CA SER A 99 -2.19 1.22 -32.03
C SER A 99 -1.27 0.86 -33.21
N SER A 100 0.03 1.12 -33.08
CA SER A 100 1.02 0.82 -34.13
C SER A 100 1.13 -0.68 -34.38
N CYS A 101 1.20 -1.49 -33.32
CA CYS A 101 1.18 -2.96 -33.44
C CYS A 101 -0.11 -3.43 -34.11
N LYS A 102 -1.26 -2.84 -33.77
CA LYS A 102 -2.56 -3.20 -34.37
C LYS A 102 -2.56 -2.97 -35.88
N THR A 103 -1.95 -1.88 -36.37
CA THR A 103 -1.82 -1.61 -37.81
C THR A 103 -1.00 -2.70 -38.52
N SER A 104 -0.01 -3.26 -37.83
CA SER A 104 0.81 -4.38 -38.31
C SER A 104 0.20 -5.77 -38.02
N ASN A 105 -1.08 -5.85 -37.65
CA ASN A 105 -1.77 -7.09 -37.23
C ASN A 105 -1.13 -7.82 -36.03
N ILE A 106 -0.37 -7.10 -35.19
CA ILE A 106 0.20 -7.61 -33.94
C ILE A 106 -0.67 -7.13 -32.76
N ILE A 107 -1.07 -8.04 -31.88
CA ILE A 107 -1.86 -7.71 -30.68
C ILE A 107 -0.92 -7.54 -29.49
N THR A 108 -0.53 -6.30 -29.21
CA THR A 108 0.22 -5.96 -28.00
C THR A 108 -0.70 -5.27 -26.99
N LYS A 109 -0.96 -5.97 -25.87
CA LYS A 109 -1.80 -5.48 -24.78
C LYS A 109 -1.09 -5.61 -23.43
N LYS A 110 -1.33 -4.65 -22.53
CA LYS A 110 -0.87 -4.70 -21.14
C LYS A 110 -2.05 -4.50 -20.20
N MET A 111 -2.14 -5.33 -19.17
CA MET A 111 -3.22 -5.21 -18.19
C MET A 111 -2.96 -4.01 -17.28
N ILE A 112 -4.02 -3.36 -16.78
CA ILE A 112 -3.87 -2.23 -15.84
C ILE A 112 -3.01 -2.62 -14.63
N ARG A 113 -3.28 -3.81 -14.10
CA ARG A 113 -2.65 -4.34 -12.89
C ARG A 113 -1.26 -4.92 -13.10
N GLU A 114 -0.77 -4.99 -14.33
CA GLU A 114 0.53 -5.59 -14.64
C GLU A 114 1.66 -4.87 -13.89
N ASN A 115 2.68 -5.56 -13.40
CA ASN A 115 3.76 -4.98 -12.58
C ASN A 115 3.24 -4.14 -11.40
N THR A 116 2.12 -4.55 -10.80
CA THR A 116 1.60 -4.00 -9.55
C THR A 116 1.27 -5.15 -8.60
N PHE A 117 1.11 -4.86 -7.31
CA PHE A 117 0.68 -5.88 -6.34
C PHE A 117 -0.74 -6.42 -6.60
N PHE A 118 -1.52 -5.77 -7.48
CA PHE A 118 -2.84 -6.24 -7.91
C PHE A 118 -2.78 -7.35 -8.98
N GLN A 119 -1.62 -7.56 -9.65
CA GLN A 119 -1.50 -8.41 -10.85
C GLN A 119 -2.05 -9.82 -10.65
N GLU A 120 -1.66 -10.47 -9.56
CA GLU A 120 -1.99 -11.87 -9.29
C GLU A 120 -3.29 -12.04 -8.51
N GLN A 121 -3.98 -10.94 -8.20
CA GLN A 121 -5.17 -10.96 -7.37
C GLN A 121 -6.43 -11.15 -8.21
N LYS A 122 -7.25 -12.14 -7.83
CA LYS A 122 -8.51 -12.46 -8.52
C LYS A 122 -9.66 -11.50 -8.19
N LEU A 123 -9.57 -10.79 -7.08
CA LEU A 123 -10.60 -9.84 -6.63
C LEU A 123 -10.54 -8.52 -7.42
N SER A 124 -11.60 -7.71 -7.37
CA SER A 124 -11.56 -6.33 -7.88
C SER A 124 -10.56 -5.49 -7.07
N VAL A 125 -10.01 -4.42 -7.66
CA VAL A 125 -9.07 -3.54 -6.94
C VAL A 125 -9.76 -2.88 -5.75
N GLN A 126 -11.03 -2.50 -5.91
CA GLN A 126 -11.86 -1.92 -4.86
C GLN A 126 -12.00 -2.89 -3.69
N LYS A 127 -12.27 -4.17 -3.97
CA LYS A 127 -12.38 -5.20 -2.94
C LYS A 127 -11.06 -5.41 -2.20
N ILE A 128 -9.93 -5.41 -2.91
CA ILE A 128 -8.60 -5.57 -2.30
C ILE A 128 -8.30 -4.39 -1.37
N VAL A 129 -8.52 -3.15 -1.84
CA VAL A 129 -8.27 -1.93 -1.07
C VAL A 129 -9.21 -1.84 0.13
N HIS A 130 -10.47 -2.25 -0.01
CA HIS A 130 -11.41 -2.29 1.10
C HIS A 130 -11.04 -3.35 2.15
N ILE A 131 -10.57 -4.53 1.73
CA ILE A 131 -10.04 -5.54 2.66
C ILE A 131 -8.75 -5.04 3.33
N ALA A 132 -7.91 -4.29 2.60
CA ALA A 132 -6.73 -3.66 3.17
C ALA A 132 -7.12 -2.65 4.26
N ALA A 133 -8.04 -1.73 3.98
CA ALA A 133 -8.57 -0.77 4.97
C ALA A 133 -9.12 -1.48 6.23
N ASP A 134 -9.92 -2.53 6.03
CA ASP A 134 -10.48 -3.31 7.13
C ASP A 134 -9.41 -4.08 7.94
N TRP A 135 -8.34 -4.55 7.28
CA TRP A 135 -7.17 -5.17 7.92
C TRP A 135 -6.43 -4.17 8.83
N VAL A 136 -6.34 -2.91 8.40
CA VAL A 136 -5.77 -1.80 9.18
C VAL A 136 -6.58 -1.56 10.44
N GLU A 137 -7.90 -1.43 10.27
CA GLU A 137 -8.81 -0.98 11.32
C GLU A 137 -9.01 -2.01 12.43
N SER A 138 -8.93 -3.29 12.09
CA SER A 138 -9.27 -4.40 12.99
C SER A 138 -8.16 -5.44 13.08
N PRO A 139 -6.98 -5.05 13.55
CA PRO A 139 -5.87 -5.97 13.68
C PRO A 139 -6.17 -6.97 14.79
N GLY A 140 -5.95 -8.25 14.47
CA GLY A 140 -6.33 -9.36 15.36
C GLY A 140 -7.73 -9.91 15.10
N ARG A 141 -8.53 -9.32 14.21
CA ARG A 141 -9.77 -9.98 13.78
C ARG A 141 -9.45 -11.31 13.13
N ASN A 142 -10.22 -12.33 13.51
CA ASN A 142 -10.11 -13.65 12.91
C ASN A 142 -10.37 -13.60 11.39
N ASN A 143 -9.49 -14.25 10.61
CA ASN A 143 -9.62 -14.48 9.18
C ASN A 143 -10.99 -15.05 8.76
N GLU A 144 -11.57 -15.99 9.50
CA GLU A 144 -12.89 -16.55 9.15
C GLU A 144 -13.99 -15.48 9.22
N ARG A 145 -13.92 -14.61 10.24
CA ARG A 145 -14.86 -13.49 10.38
C ARG A 145 -14.67 -12.47 9.27
N THR A 146 -13.41 -12.10 8.98
CA THR A 146 -13.09 -11.19 7.86
C THR A 146 -13.56 -11.77 6.52
N ALA A 147 -13.35 -13.07 6.29
CA ALA A 147 -13.78 -13.76 5.08
C ALA A 147 -15.31 -13.70 4.91
N SER A 148 -16.06 -13.97 5.98
CA SER A 148 -17.52 -13.86 5.99
C SER A 148 -18.00 -12.43 5.74
N LEU A 149 -17.40 -11.43 6.38
CA LEU A 149 -17.76 -10.01 6.18
C LEU A 149 -17.57 -9.56 4.72
N HIS A 150 -16.51 -10.06 4.08
CA HIS A 150 -16.18 -9.69 2.71
C HIS A 150 -16.76 -10.63 1.65
N GLY A 151 -17.43 -11.71 2.03
CA GLY A 151 -17.97 -12.69 1.08
C GLY A 151 -16.88 -13.38 0.25
N VAL A 152 -15.71 -13.64 0.85
CA VAL A 152 -14.58 -14.33 0.21
C VAL A 152 -14.17 -15.56 1.02
N THR A 153 -13.30 -16.40 0.48
CA THR A 153 -12.80 -17.56 1.22
C THR A 153 -11.76 -17.15 2.27
N THR A 154 -11.64 -17.93 3.35
CA THR A 154 -10.59 -17.76 4.36
C THR A 154 -9.19 -17.86 3.74
N SER A 155 -9.00 -18.73 2.73
CA SER A 155 -7.73 -18.85 2.02
C SER A 155 -7.35 -17.55 1.29
N THR A 156 -8.32 -16.85 0.69
CA THR A 156 -8.11 -15.54 0.07
C THR A 156 -7.68 -14.50 1.10
N ILE A 157 -8.34 -14.42 2.26
CA ILE A 157 -7.93 -13.51 3.35
C ILE A 157 -6.53 -13.83 3.86
N VAL A 158 -6.19 -15.12 4.03
CA VAL A 158 -4.84 -15.51 4.44
C VAL A 158 -3.79 -15.06 3.43
N ASN A 159 -4.07 -15.20 2.13
CA ASN A 159 -3.17 -14.76 1.07
C ASN A 159 -3.03 -13.23 1.01
N LEU A 160 -4.13 -12.49 1.09
CA LEU A 160 -4.10 -11.03 1.17
C LEU A 160 -3.35 -10.55 2.42
N ASN A 161 -3.56 -11.18 3.57
CA ASN A 161 -2.82 -10.85 4.78
C ASN A 161 -1.32 -11.11 4.64
N LYS A 162 -0.90 -12.14 3.87
CA LYS A 162 0.53 -12.37 3.57
C LYS A 162 1.07 -11.28 2.66
N LEU A 163 0.33 -10.95 1.59
CA LEU A 163 0.67 -9.86 0.70
C LEU A 163 0.83 -8.56 1.49
N PHE A 164 -0.17 -8.16 2.27
CA PHE A 164 -0.13 -6.94 3.09
C PHE A 164 1.06 -6.90 4.05
N ARG A 165 1.46 -8.03 4.65
CA ARG A 165 2.66 -8.09 5.49
C ARG A 165 3.96 -7.94 4.71
N GLN A 166 4.11 -8.64 3.58
CA GLN A 166 5.28 -8.51 2.70
C GLN A 166 5.40 -7.08 2.17
N LEU A 167 4.24 -6.51 1.84
CA LEU A 167 4.12 -5.11 1.55
C LEU A 167 4.63 -4.31 2.79
N THR A 168 4.06 -4.39 3.97
CA THR A 168 4.60 -3.60 5.12
C THR A 168 6.11 -3.77 5.37
N GLU A 169 6.65 -4.97 5.22
CA GLU A 169 8.08 -5.30 5.38
C GLU A 169 8.99 -4.56 4.38
N GLN A 170 8.76 -4.67 3.06
CA GLN A 170 9.64 -4.00 2.08
C GLN A 170 9.59 -2.46 2.20
N TRP A 171 8.50 -1.91 2.73
CA TRP A 171 8.45 -0.47 2.98
C TRP A 171 9.37 -0.11 4.16
N PHE A 172 9.30 -0.90 5.22
CA PHE A 172 10.12 -0.72 6.40
C PHE A 172 11.62 -0.80 6.04
N GLU A 173 12.01 -1.82 5.27
CA GLU A 173 13.39 -1.97 4.78
C GLU A 173 13.85 -0.75 3.96
N ARG A 174 13.01 -0.24 3.04
CA ARG A 174 13.36 0.92 2.21
C ARG A 174 13.46 2.22 3.01
N GLN A 175 12.49 2.48 3.90
CA GLN A 175 12.37 3.77 4.59
C GLN A 175 13.22 3.87 5.84
N ILE A 176 13.47 2.76 6.53
CA ILE A 176 14.16 2.78 7.82
C ILE A 176 15.54 2.15 7.72
N GLU A 177 15.66 0.98 7.10
CA GLU A 177 16.94 0.26 7.08
C GLU A 177 17.91 0.79 6.01
N LYS A 178 17.39 1.09 4.82
CA LYS A 178 18.21 1.54 3.67
C LYS A 178 18.34 3.07 3.58
N ASN A 179 17.44 3.83 4.21
CA ASN A 179 17.49 5.29 4.18
C ASN A 179 18.19 5.85 5.42
N SER A 180 19.51 6.03 5.32
CA SER A 180 20.35 6.58 6.41
C SER A 180 19.97 7.99 6.88
N ASN A 181 19.13 8.70 6.12
CA ASN A 181 18.64 10.03 6.48
C ASN A 181 17.30 10.00 7.24
N PHE A 182 16.68 8.83 7.41
CA PHE A 182 15.44 8.71 8.18
C PHE A 182 15.73 8.81 9.68
N LEU A 183 15.59 10.03 10.21
CA LEU A 183 15.70 10.33 11.64
C LEU A 183 14.39 10.91 12.18
N LEU A 184 14.03 10.44 13.37
CA LEU A 184 12.90 10.93 14.16
C LEU A 184 13.31 12.16 14.99
N GLY A 185 12.36 13.04 15.25
CA GLY A 185 12.49 14.16 16.17
C GLY A 185 13.34 15.32 15.65
N GLY A 186 13.97 16.01 16.58
CA GLY A 186 14.70 17.26 16.42
C GLY A 186 14.26 18.31 17.44
N PRO A 187 14.90 19.49 17.46
CA PRO A 187 14.50 20.59 18.33
C PRO A 187 13.00 20.88 18.24
N GLY A 188 12.30 20.88 19.39
CA GLY A 188 10.87 21.14 19.48
C GLY A 188 9.96 19.97 19.07
N LYS A 189 10.51 18.78 18.81
CA LYS A 189 9.76 17.56 18.48
C LYS A 189 9.73 16.58 19.63
N ILE A 190 8.65 15.79 19.70
CA ILE A 190 8.45 14.76 20.71
C ILE A 190 8.49 13.38 20.03
N VAL A 191 9.33 12.49 20.54
CA VAL A 191 9.41 11.09 20.13
C VAL A 191 8.93 10.20 21.27
N GLU A 192 7.87 9.44 21.03
CA GLU A 192 7.39 8.41 21.95
C GLU A 192 8.13 7.11 21.69
N ILE A 193 8.56 6.44 22.77
CA ILE A 193 9.22 5.14 22.69
C ILE A 193 8.44 4.10 23.49
N ASP A 194 8.33 2.89 22.95
CA ASP A 194 7.57 1.80 23.58
C ASP A 194 8.21 0.42 23.35
N GLU A 195 7.97 -0.47 24.30
CA GLU A 195 8.49 -1.84 24.31
C GLU A 195 7.33 -2.84 24.20
N SER A 196 7.33 -3.61 23.11
CA SER A 196 6.32 -4.63 22.85
C SER A 196 6.92 -6.03 22.87
N HIS A 197 6.27 -6.94 23.59
CA HIS A 197 6.65 -8.35 23.67
C HIS A 197 5.72 -9.19 22.80
N MET A 198 6.26 -9.79 21.74
CA MET A 198 5.48 -10.64 20.84
C MET A 198 5.81 -12.11 21.08
N TYR A 199 4.79 -12.95 21.10
CA TYR A 199 4.93 -14.40 21.19
C TYR A 199 3.90 -15.08 20.29
N LYS A 200 4.26 -16.25 19.73
CA LYS A 200 3.34 -17.06 18.93
C LYS A 200 2.84 -18.23 19.78
N ALA A 201 1.54 -18.25 20.10
CA ALA A 201 0.93 -19.42 20.72
C ALA A 201 0.74 -20.53 19.67
N LYS A 202 1.21 -21.75 19.97
CA LYS A 202 0.81 -22.95 19.20
C LYS A 202 -0.57 -23.37 19.72
N TYR A 203 -1.58 -23.42 18.86
CA TYR A 203 -2.96 -23.85 19.17
C TYR A 203 -3.69 -23.05 20.27
N ASN A 204 -3.31 -21.79 20.53
CA ASN A 204 -3.88 -20.96 21.61
C ASN A 204 -3.86 -21.63 23.01
N ARG A 205 -3.00 -22.63 23.25
CA ARG A 205 -2.92 -23.42 24.50
C ARG A 205 -1.52 -23.35 25.14
N GLY A 206 -1.45 -23.20 26.48
CA GLY A 206 -0.25 -23.38 27.34
C GLY A 206 0.38 -22.11 27.97
N HIS A 207 1.30 -22.28 28.92
CA HIS A 207 1.96 -21.20 29.71
C HIS A 207 2.91 -20.27 28.91
N MET A 208 2.79 -18.96 29.15
CA MET A 208 3.44 -17.85 28.41
C MET A 208 4.98 -17.84 28.43
N LEU A 209 5.61 -18.28 29.51
CA LEU A 209 7.02 -17.96 29.82
C LEU A 209 8.09 -18.81 29.11
N ARG A 210 7.73 -19.92 28.44
CA ARG A 210 8.70 -20.83 27.79
C ARG A 210 8.75 -20.74 26.26
N ARG A 211 8.16 -19.70 25.66
CA ARG A 211 7.98 -19.62 24.19
C ARG A 211 9.04 -18.77 23.51
N LYS A 212 9.34 -19.12 22.24
CA LYS A 212 10.04 -18.22 21.32
C LYS A 212 9.26 -16.92 21.28
N SER A 213 9.89 -15.87 21.79
CA SER A 213 9.34 -14.53 21.85
C SER A 213 10.35 -13.55 21.26
N ILE A 214 9.84 -12.42 20.80
CA ILE A 214 10.64 -11.33 20.26
C ILE A 214 10.24 -10.06 20.99
N TRP A 215 11.23 -9.23 21.29
CA TRP A 215 11.00 -7.87 21.75
C TRP A 215 11.07 -6.95 20.54
N ILE A 216 10.10 -6.07 20.46
CA ILE A 216 10.04 -4.99 19.48
C ILE A 216 10.16 -3.69 20.26
N PHE A 217 11.14 -2.88 19.88
CA PHE A 217 11.30 -1.52 20.38
C PHE A 217 10.82 -0.55 19.32
N GLY A 218 9.73 0.16 19.61
CA GLY A 218 9.09 1.10 18.70
C GLY A 218 9.38 2.55 19.06
N MET A 219 9.41 3.41 18.06
CA MET A 219 9.54 4.86 18.19
C MET A 219 8.56 5.56 17.24
N THR A 220 7.85 6.58 17.72
CA THR A 220 6.91 7.37 16.91
C THR A 220 7.10 8.86 17.18
N GLU A 221 7.24 9.68 16.14
CA GLU A 221 7.29 11.14 16.28
C GLU A 221 5.87 11.72 16.30
N ARG A 222 5.48 12.37 17.41
CA ARG A 222 4.12 12.93 17.60
C ARG A 222 3.75 13.92 16.48
N HIS A 223 2.47 13.91 16.10
CA HIS A 223 1.89 14.78 15.07
C HIS A 223 2.54 14.61 13.68
N THR A 224 3.22 13.49 13.47
CA THR A 224 3.76 13.09 12.17
C THR A 224 3.44 11.63 11.91
N ASN A 225 3.72 11.16 10.69
CA ASN A 225 3.59 9.76 10.33
C ASN A 225 4.91 8.98 10.41
N LYS A 226 5.94 9.52 11.06
CA LYS A 226 7.24 8.85 11.15
C LYS A 226 7.25 7.86 12.31
N VAL A 227 7.60 6.62 11.98
CA VAL A 227 7.71 5.50 12.92
C VAL A 227 8.97 4.68 12.61
N ALA A 228 9.62 4.15 13.64
CA ALA A 228 10.72 3.20 13.52
C ALA A 228 10.51 2.02 14.49
N MET A 229 10.87 0.80 14.08
CA MET A 229 10.67 -0.41 14.87
C MET A 229 11.88 -1.33 14.79
N PHE A 230 12.39 -1.77 15.93
CA PHE A 230 13.60 -2.58 15.99
C PHE A 230 13.31 -3.88 16.72
N ARG A 231 13.66 -5.00 16.08
CA ARG A 231 13.70 -6.27 16.79
C ARG A 231 14.92 -6.27 17.71
N VAL A 232 14.69 -6.38 19.02
CA VAL A 232 15.75 -6.39 20.02
C VAL A 232 15.81 -7.73 20.76
N LYS A 233 17.01 -8.11 21.20
CA LYS A 233 17.20 -9.32 22.04
C LYS A 233 16.80 -9.06 23.48
N GLN A 234 17.11 -7.87 23.98
CA GLN A 234 16.89 -7.43 25.36
C GLN A 234 16.34 -5.99 25.36
N ARG A 235 15.62 -5.63 26.41
CA ARG A 235 15.01 -4.30 26.60
C ARG A 235 15.78 -3.44 27.60
N ASP A 236 17.05 -3.79 27.86
CA ASP A 236 17.89 -3.04 28.78
C ASP A 236 18.40 -1.73 28.14
N ALA A 237 18.78 -0.78 28.99
CA ALA A 237 19.30 0.50 28.53
C ALA A 237 20.54 0.35 27.62
N ALA A 238 21.38 -0.66 27.87
CA ALA A 238 22.56 -0.94 27.05
C ALA A 238 22.21 -1.30 25.60
N THR A 239 21.06 -1.95 25.39
CA THR A 239 20.54 -2.29 24.06
C THR A 239 19.76 -1.14 23.43
N LEU A 240 18.91 -0.44 24.21
CA LEU A 240 17.98 0.55 23.66
C LEU A 240 18.62 1.92 23.40
N LEU A 241 19.54 2.39 24.27
CA LEU A 241 20.16 3.71 24.12
C LEU A 241 20.96 3.88 22.81
N PRO A 242 21.76 2.90 22.34
CA PRO A 242 22.42 3.00 21.04
C PRO A 242 21.42 3.15 19.88
N ILE A 243 20.29 2.44 19.94
CA ILE A 243 19.25 2.51 18.90
C ILE A 243 18.62 3.90 18.89
N ILE A 244 18.28 4.46 20.07
CA ILE A 244 17.77 5.82 20.19
C ILE A 244 18.76 6.83 19.59
N ARG A 245 20.04 6.76 19.94
CA ARG A 245 21.07 7.70 19.43
C ARG A 245 21.25 7.63 17.92
N ALA A 246 21.09 6.45 17.34
CA ALA A 246 21.21 6.25 15.90
C ALA A 246 19.99 6.77 15.11
N HIS A 247 18.81 6.83 15.71
CA HIS A 247 17.55 7.09 14.99
C HIS A 247 16.76 8.32 15.46
N VAL A 248 17.19 8.97 16.54
CA VAL A 248 16.55 10.18 17.09
C VAL A 248 17.52 11.35 17.06
N LYS A 249 17.10 12.47 16.45
CA LYS A 249 17.94 13.67 16.36
C LYS A 249 18.21 14.28 17.75
N PRO A 250 19.41 14.85 17.96
CA PRO A 250 19.69 15.65 19.16
C PRO A 250 18.67 16.79 19.34
N GLY A 251 18.37 17.13 20.60
CA GLY A 251 17.39 18.17 20.94
C GLY A 251 15.92 17.74 20.91
N SER A 252 15.65 16.45 20.67
CA SER A 252 14.30 15.88 20.79
C SER A 252 13.88 15.72 22.25
N MET A 253 12.58 15.86 22.52
CA MET A 253 11.97 15.39 23.76
C MET A 253 11.56 13.93 23.59
N ILE A 254 12.10 13.03 24.41
CA ILE A 254 11.76 11.60 24.37
C ILE A 254 10.80 11.30 25.51
N VAL A 255 9.69 10.60 25.19
CA VAL A 255 8.65 10.22 26.14
C VAL A 255 8.51 8.69 26.14
N SER A 256 8.46 8.08 27.32
CA SER A 256 8.21 6.65 27.48
C SER A 256 7.13 6.43 28.54
N ASP A 257 6.29 5.42 28.36
CA ASP A 257 5.29 5.03 29.35
C ASP A 257 5.95 4.23 30.50
N GLU A 258 6.03 4.80 31.69
CA GLU A 258 6.30 4.04 32.92
C GLU A 258 5.01 3.32 33.37
N ARG A 259 4.98 1.97 33.27
CA ARG A 259 3.79 1.17 33.58
C ARG A 259 3.44 1.16 35.08
N LYS A 260 2.15 1.35 35.38
CA LYS A 260 1.42 0.58 36.40
C LYS A 260 0.22 -0.11 35.74
N ASP A 261 0.27 -1.44 35.79
CA ASP A 261 -0.87 -2.36 35.79
C ASP A 261 -1.40 -2.90 34.44
N PHE A 262 -2.04 -4.06 34.51
CA PHE A 262 -1.83 -5.24 33.66
C PHE A 262 -3.08 -5.62 32.83
N LYS A 263 -2.84 -6.30 31.69
CA LYS A 263 -3.73 -7.21 30.90
C LYS A 263 -4.55 -6.70 29.71
N GLU A 264 -4.88 -5.42 29.56
CA GLU A 264 -5.76 -4.99 28.43
C GLU A 264 -5.01 -4.28 27.28
N ASN A 265 -3.77 -3.84 27.51
CA ASN A 265 -3.03 -2.96 26.60
C ASN A 265 -2.18 -3.66 25.51
N MET A 266 -2.13 -4.99 25.47
CA MET A 266 -1.31 -5.69 24.46
C MET A 266 -1.95 -5.67 23.05
N LEU A 267 -3.28 -5.54 22.98
CA LEU A 267 -4.02 -5.44 21.72
C LEU A 267 -4.06 -3.99 21.19
N ILE A 268 -4.17 -3.00 22.07
CA ILE A 268 -4.29 -1.57 21.71
C ILE A 268 -2.98 -0.99 21.16
N LYS A 269 -1.81 -1.44 21.66
CA LYS A 269 -0.49 -0.97 21.17
C LYS A 269 -0.07 -1.62 19.86
N LEU A 270 -0.48 -2.87 19.61
CA LEU A 270 -0.35 -3.54 18.31
C LEU A 270 -1.34 -2.96 17.28
N GLU A 271 -2.49 -2.46 17.75
CA GLU A 271 -3.50 -1.77 16.94
C GLU A 271 -2.98 -0.48 16.32
N LEU A 272 -2.32 0.38 17.10
CA LEU A 272 -1.68 1.59 16.57
C LEU A 272 -0.53 1.27 15.60
N LEU A 273 0.26 0.25 15.89
CA LEU A 273 1.40 -0.15 15.06
C LEU A 273 0.99 -0.79 13.73
N ILE A 274 -0.04 -1.64 13.71
CA ILE A 274 -0.59 -2.24 12.47
C ILE A 274 -1.46 -1.22 11.72
N ARG A 275 -2.16 -0.32 12.44
CA ARG A 275 -2.83 0.83 11.83
C ARG A 275 -1.82 1.71 11.11
N TYR A 276 -0.74 2.12 11.76
CA TYR A 276 0.31 2.94 11.14
C TYR A 276 1.07 2.18 10.04
N ALA A 277 1.42 0.91 10.23
CA ALA A 277 2.25 0.17 9.27
C ALA A 277 1.51 -0.29 8.00
N LEU A 278 0.17 -0.28 7.98
CA LEU A 278 -0.61 -0.34 6.73
C LEU A 278 -1.13 1.03 6.27
N PHE A 279 -1.37 2.00 7.16
CA PHE A 279 -1.69 3.38 6.77
C PHE A 279 -0.53 3.98 5.97
N CYS A 280 0.73 3.73 6.39
CA CYS A 280 1.95 4.04 5.65
C CYS A 280 2.11 3.27 4.32
N ARG A 281 1.27 2.25 4.02
CA ARG A 281 1.36 1.47 2.76
C ARG A 281 0.10 1.36 1.91
N LEU A 282 -1.08 1.80 2.37
CA LEU A 282 -2.05 2.40 1.46
C LEU A 282 -1.47 3.69 0.83
N GLN A 283 -0.38 4.21 1.40
CA GLN A 283 0.35 5.42 1.03
C GLN A 283 1.56 5.28 0.09
N LEU A 284 1.97 4.12 -0.46
CA LEU A 284 3.13 4.02 -1.41
C LEU A 284 3.12 2.75 -2.29
N CYS A 285 2.17 2.62 -3.23
CA CYS A 285 2.41 1.80 -4.43
C CYS A 285 2.75 2.75 -5.58
N GLY A 286 3.85 2.46 -6.25
CA GLY A 286 4.53 3.38 -7.15
C GLY A 286 6.01 3.07 -6.99
N GLU A 287 6.62 2.58 -8.07
CA GLU A 287 7.95 1.94 -8.13
C GLU A 287 7.95 0.45 -7.73
N ILE A 288 7.32 -0.35 -8.59
CA ILE A 288 8.00 -1.56 -9.10
C ILE A 288 8.79 -1.07 -10.32
N VAL A 289 10.06 -0.76 -10.12
CA VAL A 289 11.04 -0.66 -11.20
C VAL A 289 12.06 -1.75 -10.92
N ASP A 290 12.33 -2.52 -11.97
CA ASP A 290 13.30 -3.60 -12.03
C ASP A 290 14.60 -3.26 -11.29
N GLU A 291 14.94 -4.04 -10.25
CA GLU A 291 16.35 -4.35 -10.01
C GLU A 291 16.61 -5.64 -10.81
N GLY A 292 16.94 -5.44 -12.08
CA GLY A 292 17.65 -6.42 -12.85
C GLY A 292 19.12 -6.40 -12.43
N ASP A 293 19.55 -7.50 -11.82
CA ASP A 293 20.80 -8.21 -12.10
C ASP A 293 20.65 -9.68 -11.65
#